data_AF-A0A9D2S2C1-F1
#
_entry.id   AF-A0A9D2S2C1-F1
#
_cell.length_a   1.000
_cell.length_b   1.000
_cell.length_c   1.000
_cell.angle_alpha   90.00
_cell.angle_beta   90.00
_cell.angle_gamma   90.00
#
_symmetry.space_group_name_H-M   'P 1'
#
loop_
_entity.id
_entity.type
_entity.pdbx_description
1 polymer ?
#
loop_
_entity_poly.entity_id
_entity_poly.type
_entity_poly.pdbx_seq_one_letter_code
_entity_poly.pdbx_strand_id
1 'polypeptide(L)'
;MEYHDSADFAAPGADALWHGPGSSGFVTGAVMLDYPGLRAPMHQAGWQPMWWYRGPVSGVVRRDGSVFAAPQPALPAADAAGRRLPVWYKADVPGEGLYTGEVTICGEGGEALVFVGRRRLAWRGVLAAGEQITVPFVLDVVPLISEGDTDPWLNPAVDVTAVGAGLRRLWVESAPGTLRRVFLLGDSTVTDQSAAVPYAPFTSYAGWGEMLGWFLPEGFCVSNHAHSGLTTETFETEGHWAIVEARLRPGDWVLLQFGHNDQKLPHLTAEGGYTERMRRYIERVRRKGAAPVLVTPLARNSWADETRYNDLLADYAAAVFRLGAETSTPVIDLHAYAMQAIKADGREASKAWFYPGDYTHPNDFGAYKAAEFISGALGRILGVQPPARAPWLPCGVREPLAPPADLKQPAAGDPYAGYDDAAPLTRADALSLVTTALHLFPVNGYRSPFADVVGASPFAGAVQCAVQNNLIPPAWGADGCLHPARAVTLGEFLAVLMPGYAIRCTVPGTGGVVARARSANLLPEDLPAEPGAPLSRAQAVAVCRRVKI
;
A
#
# COMPACT_ATOMS: atom_id res chain seq x y z
N MET A 1 10.11 28.49 -15.27
CA MET A 1 11.15 28.05 -16.22
C MET A 1 10.65 26.72 -16.74
N GLU A 2 10.40 26.60 -18.04
CA GLU A 2 9.95 25.33 -18.62
C GLU A 2 11.11 24.33 -18.50
N TYR A 3 10.86 23.19 -17.84
CA TYR A 3 11.84 22.11 -17.74
C TYR A 3 11.72 21.22 -18.96
N HIS A 4 12.87 20.80 -19.50
CA HIS A 4 12.99 19.85 -20.59
C HIS A 4 14.26 19.03 -20.36
N ASP A 5 14.17 17.71 -20.53
CA ASP A 5 15.30 16.79 -20.49
C ASP A 5 15.11 15.67 -21.54
N SER A 6 16.21 15.12 -22.03
CA SER A 6 16.20 14.03 -22.99
C SER A 6 17.39 13.11 -22.81
N ALA A 7 17.15 11.80 -22.92
CA ALA A 7 18.18 10.78 -22.88
C ALA A 7 18.13 9.93 -24.14
N ASP A 8 19.26 9.83 -24.84
CA ASP A 8 19.45 8.91 -25.98
C ASP A 8 20.30 7.71 -25.53
N PHE A 9 19.65 6.56 -25.37
CA PHE A 9 20.29 5.35 -24.85
C PHE A 9 21.19 4.63 -25.88
N ALA A 10 21.28 5.12 -27.12
CA ALA A 10 22.29 4.66 -28.07
C ALA A 10 23.65 5.36 -27.90
N ALA A 11 23.72 6.49 -27.20
CA ALA A 11 24.99 7.17 -26.99
C ALA A 11 25.96 6.33 -26.12
N PRO A 12 27.29 6.42 -26.32
CA PRO A 12 28.26 5.81 -25.39
C PRO A 12 28.03 6.24 -23.95
N GLY A 13 28.09 5.31 -22.99
CA GLY A 13 27.84 5.59 -21.57
C GLY A 13 26.38 5.87 -21.18
N ALA A 14 25.44 5.73 -22.10
CA ALA A 14 24.03 6.01 -21.82
C ALA A 14 23.33 4.97 -20.94
N ASP A 15 24.01 3.88 -20.57
CA ASP A 15 23.63 2.92 -19.52
C ASP A 15 24.11 3.35 -18.12
N ALA A 16 24.46 4.63 -17.94
CA ALA A 16 24.84 5.19 -16.67
C ALA A 16 23.82 4.88 -15.56
N LEU A 17 24.33 4.46 -14.41
CA LEU A 17 23.52 4.16 -13.24
C LEU A 17 23.11 5.45 -12.54
N TRP A 18 21.97 5.39 -11.86
CA TRP A 18 21.56 6.48 -10.98
C TRP A 18 22.48 6.55 -9.74
N HIS A 19 22.88 7.75 -9.35
CA HIS A 19 23.91 8.00 -8.33
C HIS A 19 23.43 8.87 -7.17
N GLY A 20 22.12 8.93 -6.93
CA GLY A 20 21.53 9.71 -5.86
C GLY A 20 20.70 10.90 -6.36
N PRO A 21 20.02 11.60 -5.44
CA PRO A 21 19.22 12.77 -5.76
C PRO A 21 20.01 13.83 -6.54
N GLY A 22 19.39 14.41 -7.56
CA GLY A 22 20.01 15.34 -8.51
C GLY A 22 20.69 14.66 -9.70
N SER A 23 20.53 13.34 -9.87
CA SER A 23 21.06 12.59 -11.01
C SER A 23 19.95 11.84 -11.74
N SER A 24 20.15 11.59 -13.04
CA SER A 24 19.28 10.73 -13.84
C SER A 24 20.07 9.49 -14.27
N GLY A 25 19.46 8.31 -14.26
CA GLY A 25 20.16 7.08 -14.58
C GLY A 25 19.33 5.80 -14.41
N PHE A 26 19.91 4.68 -14.80
CA PHE A 26 19.29 3.36 -14.62
C PHE A 26 19.36 2.91 -13.17
N VAL A 27 18.25 2.40 -12.65
CA VAL A 27 18.15 1.84 -11.31
C VAL A 27 18.23 0.32 -11.40
N THR A 28 19.33 -0.24 -10.91
CA THR A 28 19.59 -1.68 -10.87
C THR A 28 19.44 -2.24 -9.46
N GLY A 29 19.51 -3.56 -9.32
CA GLY A 29 19.60 -4.22 -8.01
C GLY A 29 20.73 -3.69 -7.15
N ALA A 30 21.87 -3.32 -7.74
CA ALA A 30 23.00 -2.75 -7.00
C ALA A 30 22.66 -1.35 -6.48
N VAL A 31 22.10 -0.50 -7.34
CA VAL A 31 21.63 0.85 -6.95
C VAL A 31 20.60 0.79 -5.83
N MET A 32 19.64 -0.15 -5.88
CA MET A 32 18.66 -0.31 -4.80
C MET A 32 19.29 -0.70 -3.45
N LEU A 33 20.39 -1.45 -3.46
CA LEU A 33 21.13 -1.79 -2.24
C LEU A 33 21.86 -0.57 -1.67
N ASP A 34 22.52 0.20 -2.53
CA ASP A 34 23.30 1.39 -2.17
C ASP A 34 22.42 2.55 -1.69
N TYR A 35 21.16 2.61 -2.15
CA TYR A 35 20.20 3.64 -1.78
C TYR A 35 18.92 3.05 -1.16
N PRO A 36 18.91 2.77 0.16
CA PRO A 36 17.78 2.14 0.86
C PRO A 36 16.44 2.86 0.72
N GLY A 37 16.44 4.18 0.45
CA GLY A 37 15.20 4.94 0.18
C GLY A 37 14.45 4.43 -1.06
N LEU A 38 15.16 3.86 -2.04
CA LEU A 38 14.56 3.18 -3.19
C LEU A 38 13.96 1.81 -2.83
N ARG A 39 14.17 1.29 -1.62
CA ARG A 39 13.58 0.04 -1.12
C ARG A 39 12.36 0.26 -0.22
N ALA A 40 11.90 1.50 -0.10
CA ALA A 40 10.70 1.83 0.67
C ALA A 40 9.45 1.75 -0.24
N PRO A 41 8.48 0.86 0.01
CA PRO A 41 7.40 0.49 -0.93
C PRO A 41 6.55 1.63 -1.53
N MET A 42 6.52 2.82 -0.93
CA MET A 42 5.69 3.95 -1.39
C MET A 42 6.48 5.14 -1.97
N HIS A 43 7.79 5.15 -1.80
CA HIS A 43 8.66 6.26 -2.20
C HIS A 43 9.31 6.05 -3.58
N GLN A 44 9.02 4.92 -4.23
CA GLN A 44 9.74 4.42 -5.39
C GLN A 44 8.82 4.16 -6.60
N ALA A 45 9.41 3.76 -7.73
CA ALA A 45 8.70 3.38 -8.96
C ALA A 45 7.86 2.08 -8.88
N GLY A 46 7.69 1.49 -7.68
CA GLY A 46 6.87 0.30 -7.45
C GLY A 46 7.56 -1.04 -7.74
N TRP A 47 8.89 -1.16 -7.63
CA TRP A 47 9.63 -2.39 -7.94
C TRP A 47 10.53 -2.82 -6.78
N GLN A 48 10.31 -4.01 -6.20
CA GLN A 48 11.09 -4.50 -5.05
C GLN A 48 11.72 -5.87 -5.30
N PRO A 49 13.04 -6.01 -5.11
CA PRO A 49 13.66 -7.32 -4.90
C PRO A 49 13.10 -8.00 -3.65
N MET A 50 13.05 -9.33 -3.66
CA MET A 50 12.64 -10.08 -2.48
C MET A 50 13.68 -9.95 -1.36
N TRP A 51 13.22 -9.83 -0.11
CA TRP A 51 14.08 -9.57 1.06
C TRP A 51 15.14 -10.66 1.30
N TRP A 52 14.91 -11.89 0.81
CA TRP A 52 15.81 -13.02 1.00
C TRP A 52 16.96 -13.05 -0.01
N TYR A 53 16.94 -12.22 -1.05
CA TYR A 53 18.05 -12.14 -1.98
C TYR A 53 19.28 -11.54 -1.31
N ARG A 54 20.42 -12.22 -1.48
CA ARG A 54 21.70 -11.88 -0.83
C ARG A 54 22.59 -10.98 -1.69
N GLY A 55 22.06 -10.44 -2.78
CA GLY A 55 22.77 -9.60 -3.72
C GLY A 55 21.83 -9.01 -4.78
N PRO A 56 22.37 -8.23 -5.72
CA PRO A 56 21.59 -7.65 -6.80
C PRO A 56 21.03 -8.77 -7.69
N VAL A 57 19.74 -8.70 -8.02
CA VAL A 57 19.04 -9.66 -8.89
C VAL A 57 18.79 -9.14 -10.30
N SER A 58 18.90 -7.83 -10.50
CA SER A 58 18.74 -7.15 -11.78
C SER A 58 19.89 -6.19 -12.03
N GLY A 59 20.29 -6.10 -13.29
CA GLY A 59 21.23 -5.14 -13.84
C GLY A 59 20.71 -4.62 -15.19
N VAL A 60 21.58 -3.98 -15.95
CA VAL A 60 21.27 -3.51 -17.30
C VAL A 60 22.31 -4.01 -18.30
N VAL A 61 21.90 -4.18 -19.55
CA VAL A 61 22.76 -4.54 -20.67
C VAL A 61 22.37 -3.75 -21.91
N ARG A 62 23.37 -3.33 -22.69
CA ARG A 62 23.15 -2.64 -23.95
C ARG A 62 23.11 -3.62 -25.11
N ARG A 63 22.11 -3.47 -25.98
CA ARG A 63 21.96 -4.24 -27.21
C ARG A 63 21.22 -3.39 -28.25
N ASP A 64 21.71 -3.35 -29.48
CA ASP A 64 21.05 -2.70 -30.62
C ASP A 64 20.59 -1.25 -30.33
N GLY A 65 21.46 -0.49 -29.67
CA GLY A 65 21.20 0.91 -29.30
C GLY A 65 20.18 1.11 -28.17
N SER A 66 19.69 0.04 -27.53
CA SER A 66 18.76 0.10 -26.40
C SER A 66 19.37 -0.50 -25.14
N VAL A 67 18.80 -0.17 -23.98
CA VAL A 67 19.19 -0.72 -22.67
C VAL A 67 18.08 -1.65 -22.19
N PHE A 68 18.44 -2.91 -21.94
CA PHE A 68 17.54 -3.96 -21.46
C PHE A 68 17.88 -4.33 -20.01
N ALA A 69 16.92 -4.93 -19.31
CA ALA A 69 17.19 -5.52 -18.02
C ALA A 69 18.03 -6.80 -18.21
N ALA A 70 18.97 -7.04 -17.30
CA ALA A 70 19.81 -8.24 -17.30
C ALA A 70 19.71 -8.95 -15.95
N PRO A 71 19.54 -10.28 -15.92
CA PRO A 71 19.62 -11.03 -14.67
C PRO A 71 21.02 -10.93 -14.07
N GLN A 72 21.10 -10.95 -12.75
CA GLN A 72 22.36 -10.94 -12.01
C GLN A 72 22.56 -12.28 -11.26
N PRO A 73 23.79 -12.65 -10.87
CA PRO A 73 24.08 -13.96 -10.27
C PRO A 73 23.26 -14.30 -9.02
N ALA A 74 22.76 -13.31 -8.28
CA ALA A 74 21.94 -13.54 -7.10
C ALA A 74 20.48 -13.91 -7.42
N LEU A 75 20.05 -13.83 -8.68
CA LEU A 75 18.70 -14.22 -9.12
C LEU A 75 18.65 -15.73 -9.42
N PRO A 76 17.90 -16.53 -8.65
CA PRO A 76 17.75 -17.95 -8.94
C PRO A 76 17.05 -18.17 -10.29
N ALA A 77 17.53 -19.13 -11.08
CA ALA A 77 16.92 -19.47 -12.36
C ALA A 77 15.44 -19.91 -12.23
N ALA A 78 15.10 -20.58 -11.13
CA ALA A 78 13.72 -20.97 -10.82
C ALA A 78 12.80 -19.77 -10.58
N ASP A 79 13.31 -18.71 -9.94
CA ASP A 79 12.54 -17.48 -9.69
C ASP A 79 12.34 -16.70 -10.99
N ALA A 80 13.34 -16.70 -11.88
CA ALA A 80 13.29 -16.06 -13.18
C ALA A 80 12.34 -16.77 -14.17
N ALA A 81 12.07 -18.07 -14.00
CA ALA A 81 11.28 -18.85 -14.93
C ALA A 81 9.85 -18.29 -15.10
N GLY A 82 9.51 -17.89 -16.32
CA GLY A 82 8.20 -17.29 -16.66
C GLY A 82 7.96 -15.88 -16.13
N ARG A 83 8.96 -15.28 -15.46
CA ARG A 83 8.93 -13.90 -14.96
C ARG A 83 9.85 -13.01 -15.81
N ARG A 84 9.64 -11.71 -15.75
CA ARG A 84 10.40 -10.72 -16.52
C ARG A 84 11.07 -9.72 -15.61
N LEU A 85 12.25 -9.24 -15.97
CA LEU A 85 12.91 -8.18 -15.23
C LEU A 85 12.49 -6.81 -15.80
N PRO A 86 12.13 -5.85 -14.94
CA PRO A 86 11.93 -4.47 -15.36
C PRO A 86 13.27 -3.79 -15.65
N VAL A 87 13.35 -3.04 -16.75
CA VAL A 87 14.40 -2.02 -16.94
C VAL A 87 13.83 -0.68 -16.49
N TRP A 88 14.45 -0.08 -15.49
CA TRP A 88 13.98 1.14 -14.84
C TRP A 88 14.99 2.27 -15.04
N TYR A 89 14.54 3.36 -15.66
CA TYR A 89 15.25 4.62 -15.73
C TYR A 89 14.56 5.66 -14.85
N LYS A 90 15.35 6.34 -14.02
CA LYS A 90 14.90 7.42 -13.14
C LYS A 90 15.44 8.74 -13.67
N ALA A 91 14.55 9.66 -14.03
CA ALA A 91 14.89 11.02 -14.44
C ALA A 91 14.48 12.00 -13.33
N ASP A 92 15.45 12.62 -12.66
CA ASP A 92 15.16 13.61 -11.63
C ASP A 92 14.64 14.92 -12.27
N VAL A 93 13.58 15.48 -11.70
CA VAL A 93 12.92 16.69 -12.18
C VAL A 93 13.01 17.82 -11.13
N PRO A 94 12.81 19.10 -11.50
CA PRO A 94 13.05 20.22 -10.58
C PRO A 94 12.14 20.26 -9.34
N GLY A 95 11.03 19.52 -9.34
CA GLY A 95 10.13 19.47 -8.21
C GLY A 95 8.77 18.86 -8.56
N GLU A 96 7.77 19.26 -7.80
CA GLU A 96 6.39 18.89 -8.04
C GLU A 96 5.85 19.48 -9.36
N GLY A 97 5.02 18.72 -10.07
CA GLY A 97 4.32 19.21 -11.24
C GLY A 97 3.70 18.12 -12.09
N LEU A 98 2.96 18.55 -13.11
CA LEU A 98 2.62 17.68 -14.22
C LEU A 98 3.78 17.67 -15.21
N TYR A 99 4.16 16.47 -15.65
CA TYR A 99 5.17 16.23 -16.65
C TYR A 99 4.55 15.43 -17.80
N THR A 100 4.99 15.72 -19.02
CA THR A 100 4.64 14.95 -20.21
C THR A 100 5.93 14.49 -20.87
N GLY A 101 5.86 13.39 -21.61
CA GLY A 101 7.05 12.86 -22.25
C GLY A 101 6.74 11.75 -23.23
N GLU A 102 7.82 11.27 -23.85
CA GLU A 102 7.79 10.16 -24.77
C GLU A 102 8.93 9.21 -24.44
N VAL A 103 8.64 7.92 -24.43
CA VAL A 103 9.66 6.88 -24.31
C VAL A 103 9.62 5.98 -25.54
N THR A 104 10.75 5.88 -26.22
CA THR A 104 10.94 4.89 -27.28
C THR A 104 11.40 3.59 -26.64
N ILE A 105 10.67 2.51 -26.89
CA ILE A 105 11.01 1.16 -26.40
C ILE A 105 11.32 0.22 -27.56
N CYS A 106 12.10 -0.83 -27.29
CA CYS A 106 12.50 -1.85 -28.26
C CYS A 106 12.09 -3.24 -27.75
N GLY A 107 11.23 -3.94 -28.48
CA GLY A 107 10.63 -5.20 -28.06
C GLY A 107 11.63 -6.35 -27.93
N GLU A 108 11.39 -7.26 -26.98
CA GLU A 108 12.13 -8.52 -26.83
C GLU A 108 11.45 -9.72 -27.53
N GLY A 109 10.30 -9.49 -28.17
CA GLY A 109 9.45 -10.53 -28.73
C GLY A 109 8.41 -11.01 -27.74
N GLY A 110 7.15 -10.61 -27.95
CA GLY A 110 6.02 -10.94 -27.09
C GLY A 110 5.41 -9.71 -26.44
N GLU A 111 4.75 -9.90 -25.30
CA GLU A 111 4.13 -8.78 -24.58
C GLU A 111 5.20 -7.82 -24.05
N ALA A 112 4.97 -6.52 -24.24
CA ALA A 112 5.75 -5.45 -23.67
C ALA A 112 4.83 -4.50 -22.88
N LEU A 113 5.36 -3.96 -21.79
CA LEU A 113 4.67 -3.06 -20.87
C LEU A 113 5.54 -1.84 -20.61
N VAL A 114 4.91 -0.67 -20.52
CA VAL A 114 5.53 0.57 -20.06
C VAL A 114 4.76 1.08 -18.86
N PHE A 115 5.48 1.36 -17.79
CA PHE A 115 4.96 1.97 -16.57
C PHE A 115 5.67 3.30 -16.29
N VAL A 116 4.96 4.23 -15.67
CA VAL A 116 5.48 5.53 -15.26
C VAL A 116 5.17 5.83 -13.79
N GLY A 117 6.06 6.57 -13.13
CA GLY A 117 5.97 6.84 -11.70
C GLY A 117 5.92 5.56 -10.87
N ARG A 118 4.99 5.47 -9.92
CA ARG A 118 4.79 4.31 -9.04
C ARG A 118 4.05 3.17 -9.75
N ARG A 119 4.65 2.61 -10.80
CA ARG A 119 4.10 1.50 -11.59
C ARG A 119 2.74 1.79 -12.26
N ARG A 120 2.43 3.05 -12.59
CA ARG A 120 1.19 3.36 -13.33
C ARG A 120 1.30 2.94 -14.78
N LEU A 121 0.35 2.15 -15.29
CA LEU A 121 0.41 1.61 -16.64
C LEU A 121 0.25 2.74 -17.67
N ALA A 122 1.30 2.97 -18.47
CA ALA A 122 1.30 3.93 -19.58
C ALA A 122 1.04 3.26 -20.92
N TRP A 123 1.53 2.01 -21.10
CA TRP A 123 1.29 1.27 -22.33
C TRP A 123 1.39 -0.24 -22.16
N ARG A 124 0.59 -0.97 -22.95
CA ARG A 124 0.64 -2.42 -23.08
C ARG A 124 0.40 -2.83 -24.54
N GLY A 125 1.18 -3.79 -25.02
CA GLY A 125 0.98 -4.39 -26.33
C GLY A 125 1.91 -5.58 -26.58
N VAL A 126 1.94 -6.04 -27.82
CA VAL A 126 2.84 -7.12 -28.27
C VAL A 126 3.78 -6.53 -29.31
N LEU A 127 5.08 -6.76 -29.14
CA LEU A 127 6.12 -6.29 -30.06
C LEU A 127 6.95 -7.47 -30.55
N ALA A 128 7.33 -7.46 -31.82
CA ALA A 128 8.38 -8.34 -32.30
C ALA A 128 9.74 -7.96 -31.69
N ALA A 129 10.67 -8.92 -31.67
CA ALA A 129 12.03 -8.63 -31.22
C ALA A 129 12.67 -7.56 -32.12
N GLY A 130 13.19 -6.48 -31.53
CA GLY A 130 13.78 -5.36 -32.27
C GLY A 130 12.78 -4.33 -32.80
N GLU A 131 11.47 -4.60 -32.73
CA GLU A 131 10.44 -3.63 -33.09
C GLU A 131 10.47 -2.45 -32.12
N GLN A 132 10.43 -1.23 -32.67
CA GLN A 132 10.47 0.00 -31.89
C GLN A 132 9.16 0.77 -32.00
N ILE A 133 8.66 1.23 -30.87
CA ILE A 133 7.54 2.15 -30.79
C ILE A 133 7.89 3.30 -29.86
N THR A 134 7.23 4.44 -30.04
CA THR A 134 7.30 5.57 -29.11
C THR A 134 5.98 5.68 -28.37
N VAL A 135 6.07 5.69 -27.05
CA VAL A 135 4.94 5.71 -26.13
C VAL A 135 4.89 7.08 -25.46
N PRO A 136 3.85 7.88 -25.72
CA PRO A 136 3.62 9.10 -24.97
C PRO A 136 3.13 8.77 -23.56
N PHE A 137 3.46 9.62 -22.59
CA PHE A 137 2.96 9.50 -21.23
C PHE A 137 2.78 10.86 -20.56
N VAL A 138 1.94 10.88 -19.53
CA VAL A 138 1.79 12.01 -18.61
C VAL A 138 1.93 11.50 -17.18
N LEU A 139 2.58 12.30 -16.32
CA LEU A 139 2.83 11.94 -14.94
C LEU A 139 2.60 13.14 -14.02
N ASP A 140 1.85 12.91 -12.95
CA ASP A 140 1.77 13.85 -11.82
C ASP A 140 2.83 13.46 -10.79
N VAL A 141 3.80 14.36 -10.59
CA VAL A 141 4.84 14.28 -9.57
C VAL A 141 4.37 15.16 -8.41
N VAL A 142 3.99 14.52 -7.32
CA VAL A 142 3.23 15.14 -6.22
C VAL A 142 3.64 14.49 -4.89
N PRO A 143 3.65 15.24 -3.76
CA PRO A 143 3.88 14.64 -2.46
C PRO A 143 2.85 13.57 -2.13
N LEU A 144 3.27 12.54 -1.42
CA LEU A 144 2.44 11.43 -0.98
C LEU A 144 2.73 11.16 0.49
N ILE A 145 1.75 10.57 1.18
CA ILE A 145 1.91 10.14 2.57
C ILE A 145 2.00 8.63 2.58
N SER A 146 2.98 8.13 3.31
CA SER A 146 3.25 6.71 3.47
C SER A 146 2.28 6.06 4.46
N GLU A 147 2.03 4.77 4.31
CA GLU A 147 1.40 3.88 5.30
C GLU A 147 1.92 4.11 6.71
N GLY A 148 1.00 4.48 7.60
CA GLY A 148 1.30 4.72 9.00
C GLY A 148 2.08 6.02 9.26
N ASP A 149 2.24 6.87 8.26
CA ASP A 149 2.86 8.19 8.36
C ASP A 149 1.79 9.30 8.22
N THR A 150 2.17 10.53 8.56
CA THR A 150 1.38 11.75 8.36
C THR A 150 2.16 12.83 7.63
N ASP A 151 3.46 12.63 7.42
CA ASP A 151 4.31 13.62 6.76
C ASP A 151 4.31 13.42 5.23
N PRO A 152 3.93 14.44 4.45
CA PRO A 152 4.03 14.37 3.00
C PRO A 152 5.48 14.30 2.54
N TRP A 153 5.77 13.33 1.68
CA TRP A 153 7.07 13.15 1.07
C TRP A 153 7.00 13.25 -0.46
N LEU A 154 7.96 13.96 -1.07
CA LEU A 154 8.04 14.17 -2.51
C LEU A 154 9.20 13.36 -3.12
N ASN A 155 8.90 12.54 -4.14
CA ASN A 155 9.90 12.02 -5.09
C ASN A 155 9.92 12.95 -6.31
N PRO A 156 10.86 13.89 -6.44
CA PRO A 156 10.91 14.80 -7.59
C PRO A 156 11.53 14.08 -8.79
N ALA A 157 10.85 13.05 -9.32
CA ALA A 157 11.35 12.28 -10.44
C ALA A 157 10.24 11.72 -11.34
N VAL A 158 10.60 11.56 -12.61
CA VAL A 158 9.89 10.77 -13.61
C VAL A 158 10.59 9.42 -13.70
N ASP A 159 9.98 8.42 -13.06
CA ASP A 159 10.40 7.03 -13.16
C ASP A 159 9.72 6.38 -14.38
N VAL A 160 10.50 5.79 -15.27
CA VAL A 160 10.01 5.07 -16.47
C VAL A 160 10.54 3.65 -16.45
N THR A 161 9.64 2.68 -16.55
CA THR A 161 9.99 1.26 -16.55
C THR A 161 9.42 0.56 -17.76
N ALA A 162 10.25 -0.26 -18.43
CA ALA A 162 9.78 -1.21 -19.45
C ALA A 162 9.97 -2.66 -18.99
N VAL A 163 9.03 -3.53 -19.38
CA VAL A 163 9.08 -4.98 -19.15
C VAL A 163 8.83 -5.68 -20.48
N GLY A 164 9.65 -6.68 -20.85
CA GLY A 164 9.59 -7.33 -22.16
C GLY A 164 10.05 -6.44 -23.32
N ALA A 165 10.71 -5.33 -22.99
CA ALA A 165 11.29 -4.38 -23.91
C ALA A 165 12.46 -3.64 -23.25
N GLY A 166 13.38 -3.13 -24.06
CA GLY A 166 14.45 -2.22 -23.64
C GLY A 166 14.07 -0.76 -23.84
N LEU A 167 14.75 0.15 -23.15
CA LEU A 167 14.62 1.60 -23.32
C LEU A 167 15.60 2.10 -24.39
N ARG A 168 15.10 2.86 -25.37
CA ARG A 168 15.89 3.39 -26.50
C ARG A 168 16.10 4.89 -26.43
N ARG A 169 15.07 5.64 -26.06
CA ARG A 169 15.10 7.10 -25.89
C ARG A 169 14.06 7.51 -24.87
N LEU A 170 14.37 8.54 -24.09
CA LEU A 170 13.40 9.21 -23.23
C LEU A 170 13.44 10.71 -23.51
N TRP A 171 12.27 11.32 -23.50
CA TRP A 171 12.11 12.76 -23.50
C TRP A 171 11.05 13.15 -22.47
N VAL A 172 11.32 14.18 -21.68
CA VAL A 172 10.45 14.66 -20.59
C VAL A 172 10.45 16.18 -20.57
N GLU A 173 9.29 16.77 -20.38
CA GLU A 173 9.15 18.20 -20.12
C GLU A 173 8.05 18.51 -19.10
N SER A 174 8.03 19.74 -18.60
CA SER A 174 6.87 20.26 -17.87
C SER A 174 5.62 20.21 -18.76
N ALA A 175 4.54 19.61 -18.27
CA ALA A 175 3.34 19.47 -19.06
C ALA A 175 2.64 20.82 -19.29
N PRO A 176 1.89 20.96 -20.41
CA PRO A 176 1.05 22.12 -20.64
C PRO A 176 0.04 22.34 -19.51
N GLY A 177 -0.24 23.60 -19.18
CA GLY A 177 -1.23 23.98 -18.16
C GLY A 177 -2.67 23.55 -18.48
N THR A 178 -2.93 23.01 -19.66
CA THR A 178 -4.22 22.50 -20.14
C THR A 178 -4.53 21.07 -19.71
N LEU A 179 -3.53 20.31 -19.22
CA LEU A 179 -3.77 18.97 -18.69
C LEU A 179 -4.67 19.03 -17.44
N ARG A 180 -5.66 18.14 -17.42
CA ARG A 180 -6.58 17.97 -16.28
C ARG A 180 -6.18 16.77 -15.44
N ARG A 181 -6.37 16.88 -14.13
CA ARG A 181 -6.14 15.77 -13.22
C ARG A 181 -7.40 14.96 -13.00
N VAL A 182 -7.20 13.66 -12.83
CA VAL A 182 -8.17 12.73 -12.26
C VAL A 182 -7.60 12.29 -10.91
N PHE A 183 -8.04 12.97 -9.84
CA PHE A 183 -7.64 12.63 -8.48
C PHE A 183 -8.38 11.39 -8.00
N LEU A 184 -7.65 10.42 -7.45
CA LEU A 184 -8.22 9.19 -6.91
C LEU A 184 -8.07 9.19 -5.39
N LEU A 185 -9.19 9.08 -4.70
CA LEU A 185 -9.27 8.94 -3.25
C LEU A 185 -9.77 7.54 -2.95
N GLY A 186 -9.00 6.75 -2.20
CA GLY A 186 -9.43 5.41 -1.84
C GLY A 186 -8.43 4.58 -1.05
N ASP A 187 -8.67 3.27 -1.07
CA ASP A 187 -7.97 2.26 -0.26
C ASP A 187 -7.00 1.38 -1.10
N SER A 188 -6.63 0.22 -0.56
CA SER A 188 -5.72 -0.75 -1.20
C SER A 188 -6.20 -1.28 -2.55
N THR A 189 -7.51 -1.20 -2.85
CA THR A 189 -8.07 -1.61 -4.15
C THR A 189 -7.96 -0.52 -5.23
N VAL A 190 -7.51 0.68 -4.84
CA VAL A 190 -7.33 1.85 -5.72
C VAL A 190 -5.84 2.22 -5.87
N THR A 191 -5.06 2.07 -4.79
CA THR A 191 -3.66 2.53 -4.71
C THR A 191 -2.73 1.92 -5.76
N ASP A 192 -1.68 2.67 -6.08
CA ASP A 192 -0.48 2.14 -6.73
C ASP A 192 0.19 1.14 -5.77
N GLN A 193 0.60 -0.02 -6.29
CA GLN A 193 1.19 -1.12 -5.52
C GLN A 193 2.61 -1.42 -5.99
N SER A 194 3.42 -2.00 -5.10
CA SER A 194 4.74 -2.51 -5.47
C SER A 194 4.64 -3.92 -6.06
N ALA A 195 5.50 -4.21 -7.04
CA ALA A 195 5.67 -5.52 -7.64
C ALA A 195 7.04 -6.11 -7.32
N ALA A 196 7.11 -7.44 -7.28
CA ALA A 196 8.36 -8.16 -7.08
C ALA A 196 9.29 -8.04 -8.30
N VAL A 197 10.60 -8.11 -8.05
CA VAL A 197 11.64 -8.27 -9.07
C VAL A 197 12.29 -9.65 -8.82
N PRO A 198 12.08 -10.64 -9.71
CA PRO A 198 11.47 -10.57 -11.04
C PRO A 198 9.93 -10.51 -11.01
N TYR A 199 9.36 -9.89 -12.05
CA TYR A 199 7.95 -9.51 -12.11
C TYR A 199 7.08 -10.53 -12.86
N ALA A 200 5.90 -10.79 -12.29
CA ALA A 200 4.78 -11.47 -12.93
C ALA A 200 3.46 -10.75 -12.59
N PRO A 201 2.61 -10.43 -13.60
CA PRO A 201 1.36 -9.71 -13.35
C PRO A 201 0.38 -10.43 -12.42
N PHE A 202 0.28 -11.77 -12.50
CA PHE A 202 -0.67 -12.55 -11.69
C PHE A 202 -0.35 -12.50 -10.19
N THR A 203 0.93 -12.37 -9.86
CA THR A 203 1.45 -12.44 -8.49
C THR A 203 1.92 -11.07 -8.03
N SER A 204 1.32 -10.01 -8.56
CA SER A 204 1.56 -8.63 -8.15
C SER A 204 0.23 -8.03 -7.75
N TYR A 205 0.15 -7.44 -6.56
CA TYR A 205 -1.02 -6.66 -6.15
C TYR A 205 -1.17 -5.46 -7.08
N ALA A 206 -2.39 -5.02 -7.37
CA ALA A 206 -2.63 -3.75 -8.05
C ALA A 206 -3.98 -3.15 -7.64
N GLY A 207 -4.01 -1.84 -7.45
CA GLY A 207 -5.26 -1.09 -7.43
C GLY A 207 -5.67 -0.68 -8.84
N TRP A 208 -6.97 -0.49 -9.09
CA TRP A 208 -7.44 -0.08 -10.42
C TRP A 208 -6.94 1.32 -10.80
N GLY A 209 -6.61 2.18 -9.82
CA GLY A 209 -6.08 3.51 -10.07
C GLY A 209 -4.72 3.49 -10.77
N GLU A 210 -3.92 2.46 -10.50
CA GLU A 210 -2.63 2.21 -11.16
C GLU A 210 -2.81 1.98 -12.68
N MET A 211 -3.93 1.38 -13.07
CA MET A 211 -4.23 0.99 -14.46
C MET A 211 -5.06 2.04 -15.22
N LEU A 212 -5.72 2.97 -14.51
CA LEU A 212 -6.70 3.88 -15.09
C LEU A 212 -6.11 4.77 -16.19
N GLY A 213 -4.87 5.24 -16.03
CA GLY A 213 -4.22 6.14 -16.99
C GLY A 213 -4.19 5.61 -18.42
N TRP A 214 -4.01 4.28 -18.60
CA TRP A 214 -4.02 3.61 -19.90
C TRP A 214 -5.34 3.73 -20.68
N PHE A 215 -6.44 3.88 -19.94
CA PHE A 215 -7.79 3.95 -20.50
C PHE A 215 -8.33 5.38 -20.56
N LEU A 216 -7.60 6.39 -20.08
CA LEU A 216 -8.03 7.78 -20.21
C LEU A 216 -7.67 8.31 -21.61
N PRO A 217 -8.49 9.23 -22.16
CA PRO A 217 -8.13 9.95 -23.37
C PRO A 217 -6.96 10.91 -23.10
N GLU A 218 -6.34 11.40 -24.18
CA GLU A 218 -5.32 12.45 -24.10
C GLU A 218 -5.84 13.69 -23.35
N GLY A 219 -4.94 14.38 -22.66
CA GLY A 219 -5.26 15.58 -21.88
C GLY A 219 -5.61 15.32 -20.41
N PHE A 220 -5.66 14.05 -19.97
CA PHE A 220 -5.90 13.68 -18.57
C PHE A 220 -4.71 12.96 -17.94
N CYS A 221 -4.40 13.33 -16.70
CA CYS A 221 -3.39 12.68 -15.89
C CYS A 221 -4.00 12.15 -14.59
N VAL A 222 -3.75 10.89 -14.25
CA VAL A 222 -4.14 10.33 -12.96
C VAL A 222 -3.29 10.95 -11.85
N SER A 223 -3.91 11.28 -10.72
CA SER A 223 -3.22 11.65 -9.49
C SER A 223 -3.73 10.74 -8.37
N ASN A 224 -3.02 9.63 -8.12
CA ASN A 224 -3.51 8.57 -7.24
C ASN A 224 -3.08 8.82 -5.79
N HIS A 225 -4.00 9.27 -4.96
CA HIS A 225 -3.78 9.52 -3.53
C HIS A 225 -4.34 8.42 -2.64
N ALA A 226 -4.87 7.35 -3.23
CA ALA A 226 -5.26 6.18 -2.48
C ALA A 226 -4.04 5.51 -1.84
N HIS A 227 -4.29 4.85 -0.73
CA HIS A 227 -3.26 4.17 0.03
C HIS A 227 -3.87 2.98 0.80
N SER A 228 -3.05 1.94 1.06
CA SER A 228 -3.51 0.73 1.75
C SER A 228 -4.06 1.05 3.15
N GLY A 229 -5.15 0.39 3.53
CA GLY A 229 -5.75 0.58 4.86
C GLY A 229 -6.57 1.87 5.05
N LEU A 230 -6.55 2.83 4.11
CA LEU A 230 -7.28 4.09 4.29
C LEU A 230 -8.80 3.89 4.42
N THR A 231 -9.38 4.77 5.23
CA THR A 231 -10.82 4.98 5.44
C THR A 231 -11.16 6.40 5.00
N THR A 232 -12.45 6.71 4.91
CA THR A 232 -12.93 8.09 4.70
C THR A 232 -12.45 9.06 5.79
N GLU A 233 -12.21 8.57 7.01
CA GLU A 233 -11.68 9.33 8.15
C GLU A 233 -10.18 9.56 8.03
N THR A 234 -9.40 8.47 7.90
CA THR A 234 -7.93 8.55 7.89
C THR A 234 -7.39 9.30 6.70
N PHE A 235 -8.08 9.25 5.55
CA PHE A 235 -7.73 10.08 4.39
C PHE A 235 -7.70 11.59 4.73
N GLU A 236 -8.52 12.05 5.68
CA GLU A 236 -8.47 13.44 6.16
C GLU A 236 -7.49 13.60 7.32
N THR A 237 -7.57 12.76 8.34
CA THR A 237 -6.79 12.95 9.57
C THR A 237 -5.30 12.71 9.39
N GLU A 238 -4.90 11.90 8.41
CA GLU A 238 -3.49 11.64 8.08
C GLU A 238 -2.95 12.62 7.02
N GLY A 239 -3.76 13.57 6.53
CA GLY A 239 -3.27 14.67 5.68
C GLY A 239 -3.35 14.46 4.17
N HIS A 240 -3.79 13.30 3.68
CA HIS A 240 -3.91 13.02 2.23
C HIS A 240 -4.81 14.04 1.52
N TRP A 241 -5.92 14.40 2.16
CA TRP A 241 -6.82 15.42 1.61
C TRP A 241 -6.15 16.80 1.45
N ALA A 242 -5.27 17.21 2.37
CA ALA A 242 -4.60 18.50 2.29
C ALA A 242 -3.72 18.60 1.02
N ILE A 243 -3.13 17.49 0.60
CA ILE A 243 -2.35 17.40 -0.64
C ILE A 243 -3.27 17.61 -1.84
N VAL A 244 -4.41 16.91 -1.89
CA VAL A 244 -5.39 17.04 -2.98
C VAL A 244 -5.96 18.47 -3.04
N GLU A 245 -6.40 19.02 -1.91
CA GLU A 245 -7.06 20.32 -1.83
C GLU A 245 -6.21 21.49 -2.31
N ALA A 246 -4.90 21.41 -2.08
CA ALA A 246 -3.93 22.40 -2.53
C ALA A 246 -3.73 22.40 -4.05
N ARG A 247 -4.07 21.29 -4.73
CA ARG A 247 -3.76 21.05 -6.15
C ARG A 247 -4.98 20.99 -7.06
N LEU A 248 -6.18 20.87 -6.49
CA LEU A 248 -7.44 20.87 -7.22
C LEU A 248 -7.63 22.17 -8.02
N ARG A 249 -8.01 22.02 -9.28
CA ARG A 249 -8.36 23.11 -10.20
C ARG A 249 -9.77 22.91 -10.75
N PRO A 250 -10.43 24.00 -11.19
CA PRO A 250 -11.69 23.89 -11.91
C PRO A 250 -11.57 22.95 -13.12
N GLY A 251 -12.53 22.03 -13.26
CA GLY A 251 -12.54 21.05 -14.35
C GLY A 251 -11.75 19.76 -14.11
N ASP A 252 -11.01 19.65 -13.00
CA ASP A 252 -10.45 18.36 -12.55
C ASP A 252 -11.57 17.41 -12.11
N TRP A 253 -11.29 16.11 -12.16
CA TRP A 253 -12.19 15.06 -11.67
C TRP A 253 -11.66 14.47 -10.38
N VAL A 254 -12.57 14.12 -9.47
CA VAL A 254 -12.23 13.48 -8.21
C VAL A 254 -13.07 12.23 -8.04
N LEU A 255 -12.44 11.07 -8.14
CA LEU A 255 -13.08 9.78 -7.94
C LEU A 255 -12.89 9.34 -6.48
N LEU A 256 -13.99 9.01 -5.80
CA LEU A 256 -13.98 8.60 -4.41
C LEU A 256 -14.47 7.16 -4.29
N GLN A 257 -13.60 6.26 -3.83
CA GLN A 257 -13.94 4.87 -3.54
C GLN A 257 -13.39 4.44 -2.18
N PHE A 258 -14.29 4.24 -1.23
CA PHE A 258 -13.99 3.75 0.12
C PHE A 258 -15.03 2.72 0.57
N GLY A 259 -14.80 2.05 1.69
CA GLY A 259 -15.74 1.09 2.28
C GLY A 259 -15.06 -0.15 2.86
N HIS A 260 -13.97 -0.62 2.26
CA HIS A 260 -13.30 -1.86 2.70
C HIS A 260 -12.76 -1.79 4.13
N ASN A 261 -12.24 -0.63 4.52
CA ASN A 261 -11.70 -0.40 5.85
C ASN A 261 -12.69 0.31 6.75
N ASP A 262 -13.54 1.18 6.20
CA ASP A 262 -14.62 1.84 6.92
C ASP A 262 -15.55 0.83 7.59
N GLN A 263 -15.90 -0.26 6.89
CA GLN A 263 -16.76 -1.33 7.45
C GLN A 263 -16.21 -2.04 8.68
N LYS A 264 -14.92 -1.90 8.96
CA LYS A 264 -14.27 -2.51 10.12
C LYS A 264 -14.42 -1.61 11.37
N LEU A 265 -14.85 -0.35 11.20
CA LEU A 265 -14.93 0.65 12.25
C LEU A 265 -16.38 0.89 12.67
N PRO A 266 -16.75 0.66 13.95
CA PRO A 266 -18.14 0.79 14.39
C PRO A 266 -18.78 2.16 14.17
N HIS A 267 -17.99 3.25 14.13
CA HIS A 267 -18.49 4.61 13.92
C HIS A 267 -18.59 5.03 12.44
N LEU A 268 -17.95 4.29 11.52
CA LEU A 268 -18.01 4.56 10.08
C LEU A 268 -19.07 3.68 9.40
N THR A 269 -20.24 3.55 10.03
CA THR A 269 -21.37 2.82 9.43
C THR A 269 -21.76 3.41 8.08
N ALA A 270 -22.26 2.55 7.18
CA ALA A 270 -22.61 2.92 5.81
C ALA A 270 -23.50 4.18 5.73
N GLU A 271 -24.57 4.25 6.53
CA GLU A 271 -25.49 5.41 6.58
C GLU A 271 -25.13 6.48 7.65
N GLY A 272 -23.95 6.35 8.27
CA GLY A 272 -23.49 7.24 9.33
C GLY A 272 -22.19 7.93 8.95
N GLY A 273 -21.15 7.71 9.77
CA GLY A 273 -19.86 8.39 9.64
C GLY A 273 -19.21 8.24 8.27
N TYR A 274 -19.40 7.10 7.59
CA TYR A 274 -18.92 6.91 6.22
C TYR A 274 -19.55 7.92 5.24
N THR A 275 -20.88 7.91 5.11
CA THR A 275 -21.60 8.82 4.20
C THR A 275 -21.45 10.29 4.58
N GLU A 276 -21.40 10.63 5.87
CA GLU A 276 -21.16 12.00 6.33
C GLU A 276 -19.83 12.54 5.80
N ARG A 277 -18.77 11.73 5.88
CA ARG A 277 -17.44 12.10 5.40
C ARG A 277 -17.38 12.19 3.88
N MET A 278 -17.97 11.22 3.17
CA MET A 278 -18.08 11.25 1.72
C MET A 278 -18.81 12.51 1.23
N ARG A 279 -19.92 12.90 1.89
CA ARG A 279 -20.65 14.16 1.60
C ARG A 279 -19.76 15.39 1.74
N ARG A 280 -18.97 15.46 2.82
CA ARG A 280 -18.03 16.57 3.04
C ARG A 280 -16.96 16.65 1.94
N TYR A 281 -16.43 15.52 1.47
CA TYR A 281 -15.50 15.54 0.33
C TYR A 281 -16.16 16.05 -0.94
N ILE A 282 -17.38 15.59 -1.26
CA ILE A 282 -18.16 16.08 -2.42
C ILE A 282 -18.28 17.62 -2.38
N GLU A 283 -18.68 18.17 -1.23
CA GLU A 283 -18.82 19.62 -1.04
C GLU A 283 -17.50 20.36 -1.22
N ARG A 284 -16.39 19.83 -0.68
CA ARG A 284 -15.05 20.42 -0.80
C ARG A 284 -14.55 20.41 -2.25
N VAL A 285 -14.74 19.31 -2.95
CA VAL A 285 -14.40 19.18 -4.37
C VAL A 285 -15.15 20.22 -5.20
N ARG A 286 -16.46 20.36 -4.98
CA ARG A 286 -17.29 21.36 -5.66
C ARG A 286 -16.87 22.79 -5.35
N ARG A 287 -16.49 23.09 -4.11
CA ARG A 287 -15.96 24.42 -3.73
C ARG A 287 -14.69 24.81 -4.49
N LYS A 288 -13.92 23.83 -4.98
CA LYS A 288 -12.74 24.06 -5.84
C LYS A 288 -13.07 24.12 -7.33
N GLY A 289 -14.34 23.96 -7.72
CA GLY A 289 -14.78 23.91 -9.12
C GLY A 289 -14.47 22.59 -9.83
N ALA A 290 -14.06 21.56 -9.09
CA ALA A 290 -13.82 20.21 -9.62
C ALA A 290 -15.10 19.36 -9.57
N ALA A 291 -15.13 18.28 -10.35
CA ALA A 291 -16.27 17.38 -10.47
C ALA A 291 -16.08 16.11 -9.62
N PRO A 292 -16.86 15.91 -8.55
CA PRO A 292 -16.83 14.66 -7.80
C PRO A 292 -17.55 13.55 -8.58
N VAL A 293 -17.01 12.35 -8.53
CA VAL A 293 -17.63 11.12 -9.03
C VAL A 293 -17.47 10.05 -7.95
N LEU A 294 -18.58 9.47 -7.53
CA LEU A 294 -18.57 8.38 -6.56
C LEU A 294 -18.34 7.06 -7.28
N VAL A 295 -17.57 6.16 -6.67
CA VAL A 295 -17.36 4.80 -7.14
C VAL A 295 -17.72 3.85 -6.00
N THR A 296 -18.61 2.89 -6.24
CA THR A 296 -18.97 1.90 -5.22
C THR A 296 -17.76 1.00 -4.90
N PRO A 297 -17.60 0.53 -3.65
CA PRO A 297 -16.44 -0.27 -3.28
C PRO A 297 -16.40 -1.59 -4.06
N LEU A 298 -15.21 -1.94 -4.58
CA LEU A 298 -15.00 -3.17 -5.35
C LEU A 298 -15.54 -4.41 -4.61
N ALA A 299 -16.28 -5.26 -5.31
CA ALA A 299 -16.80 -6.49 -4.74
C ALA A 299 -15.70 -7.54 -4.51
N ARG A 300 -15.81 -8.31 -3.43
CA ARG A 300 -14.84 -9.35 -3.05
C ARG A 300 -15.19 -10.69 -3.71
N ASN A 301 -14.19 -11.55 -3.92
CA ASN A 301 -14.42 -12.97 -4.19
C ASN A 301 -14.78 -13.73 -2.90
N SER A 302 -15.89 -13.36 -2.27
CA SER A 302 -16.34 -13.96 -1.02
C SER A 302 -17.60 -14.80 -1.25
N TRP A 303 -17.61 -16.00 -0.69
CA TRP A 303 -18.68 -16.97 -0.85
C TRP A 303 -18.97 -17.61 0.51
N ALA A 304 -20.25 -17.76 0.86
CA ALA A 304 -20.67 -18.44 2.08
C ALA A 304 -20.53 -19.97 1.95
N ASP A 305 -20.69 -20.46 0.72
CA ASP A 305 -20.52 -21.86 0.30
C ASP A 305 -20.23 -21.90 -1.21
N GLU A 306 -20.11 -23.08 -1.82
CA GLU A 306 -19.73 -23.23 -3.24
C GLU A 306 -20.68 -22.54 -4.23
N THR A 307 -21.91 -22.22 -3.83
CA THR A 307 -22.95 -21.70 -4.74
C THR A 307 -23.50 -20.34 -4.33
N ARG A 308 -23.31 -19.94 -3.06
CA ARG A 308 -23.88 -18.73 -2.51
C ARG A 308 -22.82 -17.65 -2.29
N TYR A 309 -22.92 -16.61 -3.11
CA TYR A 309 -22.11 -15.41 -2.97
C TYR A 309 -22.36 -14.72 -1.62
N ASN A 310 -21.30 -14.25 -0.98
CA ASN A 310 -21.35 -13.53 0.30
C ASN A 310 -20.97 -12.08 0.08
N ASP A 311 -21.97 -11.22 -0.03
CA ASP A 311 -21.76 -9.80 -0.27
C ASP A 311 -21.49 -9.06 1.05
N LEU A 312 -20.20 -8.79 1.29
CA LEU A 312 -19.73 -8.12 2.50
C LEU A 312 -19.83 -6.58 2.43
N LEU A 313 -20.15 -6.00 1.27
CA LEU A 313 -20.10 -4.56 1.02
C LEU A 313 -21.42 -3.98 0.48
N ALA A 314 -22.48 -4.81 0.38
CA ALA A 314 -23.81 -4.41 -0.08
C ALA A 314 -24.32 -3.11 0.55
N ASP A 315 -24.23 -2.99 1.88
CA ASP A 315 -24.72 -1.82 2.61
C ASP A 315 -23.96 -0.53 2.22
N TYR A 316 -22.64 -0.62 2.05
CA TYR A 316 -21.79 0.50 1.63
C TYR A 316 -22.03 0.87 0.17
N ALA A 317 -22.18 -0.11 -0.72
CA ALA A 317 -22.52 0.15 -2.12
C ALA A 317 -23.89 0.85 -2.25
N ALA A 318 -24.89 0.38 -1.50
CA ALA A 318 -26.22 1.01 -1.46
C ALA A 318 -26.17 2.44 -0.87
N ALA A 319 -25.35 2.67 0.15
CA ALA A 319 -25.14 3.99 0.75
C ALA A 319 -24.54 4.99 -0.24
N VAL A 320 -23.56 4.55 -1.04
CA VAL A 320 -22.96 5.38 -2.10
C VAL A 320 -24.00 5.80 -3.14
N PHE A 321 -24.92 4.91 -3.52
CA PHE A 321 -26.01 5.27 -4.43
C PHE A 321 -26.99 6.26 -3.84
N ARG A 322 -27.41 6.06 -2.58
CA ARG A 322 -28.27 7.02 -1.87
C ARG A 322 -27.61 8.39 -1.80
N LEU A 323 -26.34 8.45 -1.39
CA LEU A 323 -25.56 9.69 -1.33
C LEU A 323 -25.44 10.35 -2.71
N GLY A 324 -25.21 9.56 -3.76
CA GLY A 324 -25.17 10.06 -5.14
C GLY A 324 -26.47 10.73 -5.55
N ALA A 325 -27.60 10.10 -5.25
CA ALA A 325 -28.92 10.67 -5.50
C ALA A 325 -29.17 11.96 -4.67
N GLU A 326 -28.90 11.93 -3.36
CA GLU A 326 -29.07 13.07 -2.45
C GLU A 326 -28.25 14.28 -2.88
N THR A 327 -27.00 14.05 -3.28
CA THR A 327 -26.07 15.13 -3.60
C THR A 327 -26.06 15.48 -5.08
N SER A 328 -26.83 14.77 -5.92
CA SER A 328 -26.74 14.85 -7.38
C SER A 328 -25.30 14.63 -7.88
N THR A 329 -24.62 13.63 -7.32
CA THR A 329 -23.26 13.24 -7.70
C THR A 329 -23.31 11.95 -8.53
N PRO A 330 -22.68 11.89 -9.72
CA PRO A 330 -22.64 10.66 -10.51
C PRO A 330 -22.02 9.50 -9.74
N VAL A 331 -22.56 8.28 -9.92
CA VAL A 331 -22.08 7.05 -9.29
C VAL A 331 -21.67 6.05 -10.36
N ILE A 332 -20.47 5.49 -10.23
CA ILE A 332 -19.98 4.35 -11.01
C ILE A 332 -20.17 3.09 -10.17
N ASP A 333 -20.95 2.14 -10.69
CA ASP A 333 -21.27 0.89 -9.99
C ASP A 333 -20.21 -0.19 -10.22
N LEU A 334 -19.00 0.04 -9.71
CA LEU A 334 -17.92 -0.95 -9.78
C LEU A 334 -18.27 -2.22 -8.99
N HIS A 335 -18.97 -2.07 -7.87
CA HIS A 335 -19.43 -3.16 -7.02
C HIS A 335 -20.29 -4.15 -7.80
N ALA A 336 -21.39 -3.72 -8.42
CA ALA A 336 -22.27 -4.62 -9.14
C ALA A 336 -21.57 -5.26 -10.35
N TYR A 337 -20.74 -4.49 -11.09
CA TYR A 337 -19.94 -5.03 -12.20
C TYR A 337 -19.05 -6.19 -11.74
N ALA A 338 -18.24 -5.97 -10.69
CA ALA A 338 -17.34 -6.98 -10.18
C ALA A 338 -18.09 -8.17 -9.59
N MET A 339 -19.13 -7.93 -8.78
CA MET A 339 -19.96 -9.00 -8.19
C MET A 339 -20.58 -9.88 -9.28
N GLN A 340 -21.19 -9.29 -10.31
CA GLN A 340 -21.85 -10.04 -11.38
C GLN A 340 -20.86 -10.90 -12.14
N ALA A 341 -19.69 -10.36 -12.45
CA ALA A 341 -18.66 -11.11 -13.14
C ALA A 341 -18.05 -12.23 -12.28
N ILE A 342 -17.82 -11.99 -10.98
CA ILE A 342 -17.39 -13.03 -10.03
C ILE A 342 -18.42 -14.15 -9.95
N LYS A 343 -19.71 -13.81 -9.90
CA LYS A 343 -20.79 -14.80 -9.88
C LYS A 343 -20.89 -15.59 -11.18
N ALA A 344 -20.65 -14.95 -12.32
CA ALA A 344 -20.65 -15.60 -13.63
C ALA A 344 -19.46 -16.56 -13.81
N ASP A 345 -18.26 -16.16 -13.38
CA ASP A 345 -17.05 -16.99 -13.41
C ASP A 345 -17.10 -18.11 -12.35
N GLY A 346 -17.79 -17.87 -11.23
CA GLY A 346 -17.82 -18.75 -10.07
C GLY A 346 -16.58 -18.62 -9.19
N ARG A 347 -16.61 -19.23 -8.00
CA ARG A 347 -15.59 -19.08 -6.94
C ARG A 347 -14.16 -19.37 -7.41
N GLU A 348 -13.96 -20.44 -8.16
CA GLU A 348 -12.61 -20.89 -8.54
C GLU A 348 -12.02 -20.07 -9.69
N ALA A 349 -12.77 -19.83 -10.78
CA ALA A 349 -12.24 -19.09 -11.92
C ALA A 349 -12.02 -17.59 -11.60
N SER A 350 -12.88 -17.00 -10.77
CA SER A 350 -12.74 -15.60 -10.35
C SER A 350 -11.50 -15.32 -9.49
N LYS A 351 -10.85 -16.34 -8.91
CA LYS A 351 -9.54 -16.18 -8.22
C LYS A 351 -8.49 -15.56 -9.12
N ALA A 352 -8.59 -15.73 -10.45
CA ALA A 352 -7.62 -15.18 -11.39
C ALA A 352 -7.56 -13.64 -11.41
N TRP A 353 -8.55 -12.97 -10.83
CA TRP A 353 -8.63 -11.50 -10.75
C TRP A 353 -7.92 -10.95 -9.50
N PHE A 354 -7.62 -11.81 -8.52
CA PHE A 354 -7.09 -11.43 -7.22
C PHE A 354 -5.67 -11.95 -7.04
N TYR A 355 -4.93 -11.36 -6.12
CA TYR A 355 -3.65 -11.90 -5.72
C TYR A 355 -3.82 -13.34 -5.17
N PRO A 356 -2.87 -14.26 -5.42
CA PRO A 356 -2.99 -15.65 -4.97
C PRO A 356 -3.26 -15.77 -3.46
N GLY A 357 -4.37 -16.41 -3.10
CA GLY A 357 -4.81 -16.59 -1.72
C GLY A 357 -5.57 -15.40 -1.11
N ASP A 358 -5.71 -14.30 -1.85
CA ASP A 358 -6.49 -13.11 -1.47
C ASP A 358 -7.86 -13.12 -2.16
N TYR A 359 -8.86 -12.52 -1.51
CA TYR A 359 -10.24 -12.41 -2.00
C TYR A 359 -10.73 -10.97 -2.10
N THR A 360 -9.89 -10.00 -1.73
CA THR A 360 -10.17 -8.56 -1.70
C THR A 360 -9.27 -7.81 -2.66
N HIS A 361 -7.97 -8.07 -2.62
CA HIS A 361 -6.99 -7.28 -3.36
C HIS A 361 -6.77 -7.82 -4.77
N PRO A 362 -7.03 -7.01 -5.82
CA PRO A 362 -6.80 -7.43 -7.19
C PRO A 362 -5.31 -7.67 -7.47
N ASN A 363 -5.06 -8.53 -8.46
CA ASN A 363 -3.79 -8.51 -9.18
C ASN A 363 -3.87 -7.55 -10.38
N ASP A 364 -2.82 -7.48 -11.18
CA ASP A 364 -2.79 -6.59 -12.35
C ASP A 364 -3.96 -6.82 -13.33
N PHE A 365 -4.42 -8.07 -13.51
CA PHE A 365 -5.54 -8.40 -14.40
C PHE A 365 -6.87 -7.88 -13.84
N GLY A 366 -7.14 -8.12 -12.56
CA GLY A 366 -8.35 -7.63 -11.91
C GLY A 366 -8.41 -6.10 -11.88
N ALA A 367 -7.27 -5.46 -11.57
CA ALA A 367 -7.12 -4.00 -11.61
C ALA A 367 -7.36 -3.44 -13.01
N TYR A 368 -6.83 -4.09 -14.06
CA TYR A 368 -7.04 -3.70 -15.45
C TYR A 368 -8.52 -3.78 -15.86
N LYS A 369 -9.21 -4.86 -15.49
CA LYS A 369 -10.66 -5.04 -15.77
C LYS A 369 -11.53 -4.01 -15.04
N ALA A 370 -11.17 -3.66 -13.81
CA ALA A 370 -11.86 -2.62 -13.05
C ALA A 370 -11.63 -1.23 -13.66
N ALA A 371 -10.39 -0.91 -14.03
CA ALA A 371 -10.02 0.34 -14.69
C ALA A 371 -10.71 0.53 -16.05
N GLU A 372 -10.79 -0.52 -16.87
CA GLU A 372 -11.53 -0.53 -18.13
C GLU A 372 -13.00 -0.17 -17.94
N PHE A 373 -13.66 -0.83 -16.98
CA PHE A 373 -15.06 -0.57 -16.65
C PHE A 373 -15.28 0.87 -16.16
N ILE A 374 -14.43 1.35 -15.24
CA ILE A 374 -14.49 2.71 -14.71
C ILE A 374 -14.30 3.73 -15.82
N SER A 375 -13.32 3.56 -16.70
CA SER A 375 -13.10 4.47 -17.82
C SER A 375 -14.28 4.51 -18.78
N GLY A 376 -14.87 3.35 -19.11
CA GLY A 376 -16.10 3.28 -19.89
C GLY A 376 -17.27 4.01 -19.24
N ALA A 377 -17.40 3.92 -17.91
CA ALA A 377 -18.43 4.63 -17.15
C ALA A 377 -18.18 6.15 -17.08
N LEU A 378 -16.94 6.57 -16.83
CA LEU A 378 -16.52 7.97 -16.88
C LEU A 378 -16.81 8.58 -18.25
N GLY A 379 -16.54 7.85 -19.32
CA GLY A 379 -16.82 8.30 -20.67
C GLY A 379 -18.30 8.62 -20.91
N ARG A 380 -19.21 7.80 -20.38
CA ARG A 380 -20.65 8.05 -20.41
C ARG A 380 -21.09 9.23 -19.55
N ILE A 381 -20.49 9.40 -18.37
CA ILE A 381 -20.84 10.48 -17.43
C ILE A 381 -20.34 11.84 -17.94
N LEU A 382 -19.16 11.87 -18.56
CA LEU A 382 -18.40 13.10 -18.81
C LEU A 382 -18.29 13.43 -20.31
N GLY A 383 -18.89 12.61 -21.17
CA GLY A 383 -18.93 12.84 -22.61
C GLY A 383 -17.57 12.68 -23.30
N VAL A 384 -16.68 11.86 -22.74
CA VAL A 384 -15.37 11.55 -23.34
C VAL A 384 -15.38 10.11 -23.88
N GLN A 385 -14.79 9.88 -25.05
CA GLN A 385 -14.68 8.52 -25.59
C GLN A 385 -13.32 7.93 -25.18
N PRO A 386 -13.29 6.93 -24.27
CA PRO A 386 -12.04 6.27 -23.93
C PRO A 386 -11.51 5.44 -25.11
N PRO A 387 -10.19 5.29 -25.26
CA PRO A 387 -9.60 4.43 -26.27
C PRO A 387 -10.01 2.96 -26.03
N ALA A 388 -10.33 2.24 -27.10
CA ALA A 388 -10.53 0.80 -27.04
C ALA A 388 -9.17 0.10 -26.81
N ARG A 389 -9.11 -0.80 -25.84
CA ARG A 389 -7.89 -1.55 -25.50
C ARG A 389 -8.17 -3.04 -25.53
N ALA A 390 -7.15 -3.84 -25.86
CA ALA A 390 -7.27 -5.29 -25.82
C ALA A 390 -7.41 -5.78 -24.35
N PRO A 391 -8.15 -6.87 -24.10
CA PRO A 391 -8.22 -7.45 -22.76
C PRO A 391 -6.83 -7.92 -22.30
N TRP A 392 -6.62 -7.93 -20.99
CA TRP A 392 -5.43 -8.52 -20.38
C TRP A 392 -5.79 -9.87 -19.78
N LEU A 393 -5.25 -10.94 -20.36
CA LEU A 393 -5.53 -12.32 -19.95
C LEU A 393 -4.50 -12.79 -18.92
N PRO A 394 -4.93 -13.58 -17.89
CA PRO A 394 -4.03 -14.12 -16.87
C PRO A 394 -2.79 -14.83 -17.44
N CYS A 395 -1.61 -14.52 -16.91
CA CYS A 395 -0.36 -15.16 -17.31
C CYS A 395 -0.20 -16.57 -16.70
N GLY A 396 0.76 -17.35 -17.21
CA GLY A 396 0.99 -18.73 -16.79
C GLY A 396 1.59 -18.89 -15.38
N VAL A 397 2.36 -17.91 -14.89
CA VAL A 397 2.92 -17.92 -13.53
C VAL A 397 1.82 -17.58 -12.54
N ARG A 398 1.48 -18.53 -11.65
CA ARG A 398 0.39 -18.36 -10.66
C ARG A 398 0.84 -18.34 -9.22
N GLU A 399 2.03 -18.85 -8.94
CA GLU A 399 2.57 -18.94 -7.58
C GLU A 399 3.45 -17.73 -7.25
N PRO A 400 3.22 -17.04 -6.12
CA PRO A 400 4.13 -16.02 -5.63
C PRO A 400 5.55 -16.56 -5.40
N LEU A 401 6.53 -15.66 -5.40
CA LEU A 401 7.88 -15.99 -4.95
C LEU A 401 7.85 -16.32 -3.44
N ALA A 402 8.58 -17.37 -3.05
CA ALA A 402 8.68 -17.82 -1.67
C ALA A 402 10.16 -17.87 -1.23
N PRO A 403 10.48 -17.53 0.02
CA PRO A 403 11.83 -17.70 0.53
C PRO A 403 12.21 -19.19 0.60
N PRO A 404 13.51 -19.53 0.47
CA PRO A 404 14.02 -20.86 0.80
C PRO A 404 13.52 -21.34 2.18
N ALA A 405 13.17 -22.62 2.29
CA ALA A 405 12.51 -23.16 3.48
C ALA A 405 13.36 -23.04 4.78
N ASP A 406 14.68 -22.95 4.64
CA ASP A 406 15.65 -22.73 5.71
C ASP A 406 15.80 -21.25 6.10
N LEU A 407 15.38 -20.33 5.23
CA LEU A 407 15.36 -18.90 5.49
C LEU A 407 14.03 -18.50 6.13
N LYS A 408 14.06 -18.31 7.44
CA LYS A 408 13.03 -17.54 8.12
C LYS A 408 13.16 -16.09 7.71
N GLN A 409 12.02 -15.42 7.50
CA GLN A 409 11.99 -13.97 7.45
C GLN A 409 12.78 -13.46 8.67
N PRO A 410 13.77 -12.58 8.48
CA PRO A 410 14.42 -11.93 9.59
C PRO A 410 13.31 -11.44 10.50
N ALA A 411 13.35 -11.82 11.77
CA ALA A 411 12.54 -11.10 12.73
C ALA A 411 12.79 -9.62 12.45
N ALA A 412 11.73 -8.81 12.37
CA ALA A 412 11.91 -7.38 12.52
C ALA A 412 12.90 -7.21 13.69
N GLY A 413 14.01 -6.48 13.49
CA GLY A 413 15.12 -6.47 14.46
C GLY A 413 14.59 -6.34 15.88
N ASP A 414 15.27 -6.94 16.87
CA ASP A 414 14.74 -7.17 18.23
C ASP A 414 13.70 -6.10 18.61
N PRO A 415 12.40 -6.46 18.65
CA PRO A 415 11.33 -5.46 18.75
C PRO A 415 11.36 -4.73 20.10
N TYR A 416 12.27 -5.13 21.00
CA TYR A 416 12.51 -4.54 22.30
C TYR A 416 13.78 -3.70 22.40
N ALA A 417 14.57 -3.54 21.33
CA ALA A 417 15.89 -2.88 21.38
C ALA A 417 15.87 -1.45 21.97
N GLY A 418 14.73 -0.75 21.89
CA GLY A 418 14.53 0.57 22.51
C GLY A 418 14.19 0.57 24.01
N TYR A 419 14.16 -0.59 24.66
CA TYR A 419 13.73 -0.78 26.06
C TYR A 419 14.78 -1.49 26.94
N ASP A 420 15.98 -1.79 26.44
CA ASP A 420 17.06 -2.46 27.21
C ASP A 420 17.82 -1.49 28.15
N ASP A 421 17.08 -0.60 28.83
CA ASP A 421 17.63 0.36 29.80
C ASP A 421 17.05 0.19 31.21
N ALA A 422 17.66 0.86 32.20
CA ALA A 422 17.25 0.79 33.60
C ALA A 422 16.12 1.78 33.98
N ALA A 423 15.53 2.50 33.01
CA ALA A 423 14.47 3.46 33.31
C ALA A 423 13.21 2.75 33.84
N PRO A 424 12.39 3.42 34.67
CA PRO A 424 11.12 2.86 35.13
C PRO A 424 10.21 2.49 33.94
N LEU A 425 9.61 1.31 33.99
CA LEU A 425 8.62 0.90 33.01
C LEU A 425 7.34 1.72 33.20
N THR A 426 6.88 2.38 32.16
CA THR A 426 5.61 3.11 32.17
C THR A 426 4.43 2.24 31.71
N ARG A 427 3.19 2.70 31.93
CA ARG A 427 1.99 2.03 31.39
C ARG A 427 2.03 1.94 29.86
N ALA A 428 2.49 2.98 29.16
CA ALA A 428 2.66 2.96 27.71
C ALA A 428 3.67 1.88 27.28
N ASP A 429 4.83 1.86 27.92
CA ASP A 429 5.88 0.86 27.64
C ASP A 429 5.36 -0.57 27.89
N ALA A 430 4.66 -0.78 29.00
CA ALA A 430 4.08 -2.07 29.36
C ALA A 430 3.11 -2.59 28.28
N LEU A 431 2.22 -1.75 27.77
CA LEU A 431 1.26 -2.14 26.73
C LEU A 431 1.98 -2.42 25.39
N SER A 432 2.97 -1.62 25.02
CA SER A 432 3.80 -1.84 23.82
C SER A 432 4.56 -3.16 23.88
N LEU A 433 5.21 -3.46 25.02
CA LEU A 433 5.97 -4.68 25.21
C LEU A 433 5.07 -5.93 25.24
N VAL A 434 3.92 -5.87 25.92
CA VAL A 434 3.00 -7.02 26.06
C VAL A 434 2.31 -7.36 24.74
N THR A 435 1.80 -6.36 24.01
CA THR A 435 1.10 -6.60 22.73
C THR A 435 2.06 -7.16 21.68
N THR A 436 3.29 -6.66 21.66
CA THR A 436 4.39 -7.21 20.85
C THR A 436 4.71 -8.66 21.23
N ALA A 437 4.91 -8.95 22.53
CA ALA A 437 5.27 -10.30 23.01
C ALA A 437 4.20 -11.36 22.73
N LEU A 438 2.94 -10.95 22.66
CA LEU A 438 1.80 -11.83 22.39
C LEU A 438 1.43 -11.91 20.90
N HIS A 439 2.24 -11.30 20.02
CA HIS A 439 1.95 -11.17 18.57
C HIS A 439 0.53 -10.64 18.31
N LEU A 440 0.12 -9.63 19.09
CA LEU A 440 -1.14 -8.96 18.92
C LEU A 440 -0.93 -7.74 18.02
N PHE A 441 -1.75 -7.65 16.98
CA PHE A 441 -1.76 -6.53 16.07
C PHE A 441 -3.11 -5.81 16.21
N PRO A 442 -3.13 -4.47 16.11
CA PRO A 442 -4.39 -3.75 16.09
C PRO A 442 -5.18 -4.18 14.86
N VAL A 443 -6.46 -4.51 15.05
CA VAL A 443 -7.40 -4.62 13.93
C VAL A 443 -7.98 -3.23 13.72
N ASN A 444 -7.64 -2.58 12.61
CA ASN A 444 -7.94 -1.20 12.17
C ASN A 444 -8.89 -0.33 13.04
N GLY A 445 -8.49 0.93 13.25
CA GLY A 445 -9.26 2.06 13.82
C GLY A 445 -9.22 2.23 15.34
N TYR A 446 -8.43 3.21 15.79
CA TYR A 446 -8.30 3.54 17.20
C TYR A 446 -9.08 4.80 17.55
N ARG A 447 -10.04 4.65 18.47
CA ARG A 447 -10.45 5.75 19.35
C ARG A 447 -10.08 5.33 20.75
N SER A 448 -9.10 6.01 21.35
CA SER A 448 -8.77 5.70 22.74
C SER A 448 -10.00 5.89 23.62
N PRO A 449 -10.32 4.95 24.51
CA PRO A 449 -11.28 5.22 25.58
C PRO A 449 -10.71 6.20 26.62
N PHE A 450 -9.42 6.58 26.50
CA PHE A 450 -8.74 7.46 27.43
C PHE A 450 -8.51 8.85 26.84
N ALA A 451 -8.85 9.88 27.61
CA ALA A 451 -8.77 11.28 27.18
C ALA A 451 -7.32 11.76 26.93
N ASP A 452 -6.34 11.10 27.52
CA ASP A 452 -4.91 11.45 27.51
C ASP A 452 -4.08 10.59 26.54
N VAL A 453 -4.72 9.73 25.73
CA VAL A 453 -4.04 8.98 24.67
C VAL A 453 -4.54 9.46 23.31
N VAL A 454 -3.75 10.33 22.70
CA VAL A 454 -4.03 10.92 21.40
C VAL A 454 -3.52 9.98 20.29
N GLY A 455 -4.24 9.91 19.17
CA GLY A 455 -3.93 8.97 18.07
C GLY A 455 -2.52 9.08 17.47
N ALA A 456 -1.85 10.24 17.62
CA ALA A 456 -0.48 10.46 17.15
C ALA A 456 0.61 10.04 18.16
N SER A 457 0.25 9.58 19.36
CA SER A 457 1.26 9.13 20.32
C SER A 457 1.92 7.82 19.83
N PRO A 458 3.24 7.67 19.95
CA PRO A 458 3.97 6.51 19.41
C PRO A 458 3.55 5.15 20.03
N PHE A 459 2.82 5.17 21.14
CA PHE A 459 2.26 4.00 21.83
C PHE A 459 0.75 3.80 21.60
N ALA A 460 0.08 4.67 20.82
CA ALA A 460 -1.37 4.64 20.62
C ALA A 460 -1.86 3.31 20.02
N GLY A 461 -1.13 2.74 19.06
CA GLY A 461 -1.45 1.44 18.46
C GLY A 461 -1.35 0.28 19.46
N ALA A 462 -0.42 0.33 20.40
CA ALA A 462 -0.32 -0.65 21.48
C ALA A 462 -1.50 -0.54 22.46
N VAL A 463 -1.89 0.68 22.81
CA VAL A 463 -3.07 0.92 23.66
C VAL A 463 -4.34 0.41 22.96
N GLN A 464 -4.50 0.67 21.66
CA GLN A 464 -5.60 0.13 20.85
C GLN A 464 -5.67 -1.38 20.96
N CYS A 465 -4.54 -2.04 20.67
CA CYS A 465 -4.46 -3.49 20.64
C CYS A 465 -4.78 -4.09 22.02
N ALA A 466 -4.31 -3.46 23.10
CA ALA A 466 -4.62 -3.84 24.46
C ALA A 466 -6.11 -3.67 24.83
N VAL A 467 -6.75 -2.59 24.38
CA VAL A 467 -8.21 -2.38 24.57
C VAL A 467 -9.01 -3.45 23.85
N GLN A 468 -8.70 -3.72 22.58
CA GLN A 468 -9.41 -4.70 21.75
C GLN A 468 -9.34 -6.12 22.31
N ASN A 469 -8.25 -6.44 23.02
CA ASN A 469 -8.03 -7.74 23.64
C ASN A 469 -8.36 -7.76 25.14
N ASN A 470 -9.02 -6.72 25.67
CA ASN A 470 -9.39 -6.60 27.10
C ASN A 470 -8.22 -6.79 28.08
N LEU A 471 -7.04 -6.26 27.74
CA LEU A 471 -5.82 -6.44 28.53
C LEU A 471 -5.61 -5.34 29.58
N ILE A 472 -6.26 -4.19 29.45
CA ILE A 472 -6.03 -3.05 30.35
C ILE A 472 -6.80 -3.28 31.67
N PRO A 473 -6.13 -3.32 32.83
CA PRO A 473 -6.79 -3.46 34.11
C PRO A 473 -7.79 -2.32 34.35
N PRO A 474 -9.02 -2.57 34.83
CA PRO A 474 -10.02 -1.51 35.03
C PRO A 474 -9.53 -0.34 35.89
N ALA A 475 -8.67 -0.62 36.87
CA ALA A 475 -8.08 0.39 37.74
C ALA A 475 -7.13 1.38 37.02
N TRP A 476 -6.63 1.05 35.83
CA TRP A 476 -5.73 1.93 35.09
C TRP A 476 -6.44 3.11 34.45
N GLY A 477 -7.73 2.98 34.13
CA GLY A 477 -8.52 3.98 33.42
C GLY A 477 -9.75 4.49 34.15
N ALA A 478 -9.82 4.31 35.48
CA ALA A 478 -11.03 4.57 36.26
C ALA A 478 -11.50 6.03 36.24
N ASP A 479 -10.60 6.98 35.96
CA ASP A 479 -10.87 8.41 35.82
C ASP A 479 -11.01 8.87 34.36
N GLY A 480 -11.06 7.93 33.41
CA GLY A 480 -11.11 8.23 31.98
C GLY A 480 -9.76 8.59 31.36
N CYS A 481 -8.65 8.45 32.09
CA CYS A 481 -7.28 8.67 31.59
C CYS A 481 -6.42 7.41 31.82
N LEU A 482 -5.54 7.08 30.87
CA LEU A 482 -4.62 5.94 30.98
C LEU A 482 -3.43 6.25 31.89
N HIS A 483 -3.04 7.52 31.97
CA HIS A 483 -1.79 8.01 32.56
C HIS A 483 -0.55 7.31 31.94
N PRO A 484 -0.27 7.50 30.63
CA PRO A 484 0.74 6.75 29.88
C PRO A 484 2.12 6.71 30.52
N ALA A 485 2.54 7.82 31.13
CA ALA A 485 3.87 7.98 31.75
C ALA A 485 3.96 7.43 33.18
N ARG A 486 2.86 6.92 33.77
CA ARG A 486 2.86 6.40 35.14
C ARG A 486 3.67 5.11 35.19
N ALA A 487 4.60 5.04 36.14
CA ALA A 487 5.39 3.84 36.38
C ALA A 487 4.50 2.67 36.84
N VAL A 488 4.87 1.45 36.45
CA VAL A 488 4.15 0.22 36.83
C VAL A 488 5.02 -0.70 37.69
N THR A 489 4.35 -1.43 38.58
CA THR A 489 4.97 -2.49 39.37
C THR A 489 4.97 -3.82 38.63
N LEU A 490 5.73 -4.80 39.12
CA LEU A 490 5.73 -6.16 38.58
C LEU A 490 4.31 -6.77 38.56
N GLY A 491 3.56 -6.61 39.64
CA GLY A 491 2.20 -7.13 39.76
C GLY A 491 1.26 -6.51 38.73
N GLU A 492 1.37 -5.20 38.51
CA GLU A 492 0.56 -4.48 37.52
C GLU A 492 0.94 -4.87 36.08
N PHE A 493 2.22 -5.00 35.77
CA PHE A 493 2.68 -5.46 34.46
C PHE A 493 2.16 -6.88 34.14
N LEU A 494 2.28 -7.81 35.09
CA LEU A 494 1.80 -9.18 34.92
C LEU A 494 0.28 -9.27 34.88
N ALA A 495 -0.44 -8.35 35.51
CA ALA A 495 -1.90 -8.26 35.41
C ALA A 495 -2.37 -7.89 33.98
N VAL A 496 -1.50 -7.30 33.15
CA VAL A 496 -1.73 -7.11 31.71
C VAL A 496 -1.30 -8.35 30.92
N LEU A 497 -0.07 -8.83 31.16
CA LEU A 497 0.55 -9.89 30.37
C LEU A 497 -0.16 -11.24 30.52
N MET A 498 -0.47 -11.65 31.76
CA MET A 498 -0.95 -13.00 32.04
C MET A 498 -2.35 -13.30 31.47
N PRO A 499 -3.33 -12.38 31.50
CA PRO A 499 -4.57 -12.58 30.77
C PRO A 499 -4.36 -12.79 29.27
N GLY A 500 -3.53 -11.96 28.63
CA GLY A 500 -3.22 -12.08 27.21
C GLY A 500 -2.48 -13.38 26.87
N TYR A 501 -1.54 -13.79 27.72
CA TYR A 501 -0.85 -15.07 27.60
C TYR A 501 -1.81 -16.26 27.72
N ALA A 502 -2.79 -16.18 28.63
CA ALA A 502 -3.81 -17.22 28.81
C ALA A 502 -4.76 -17.38 27.61
N ILE A 503 -4.88 -16.37 26.74
CA ILE A 503 -5.64 -16.47 25.48
C ILE A 503 -4.92 -17.41 24.49
N ARG A 504 -3.58 -17.48 24.56
CA ARG A 504 -2.75 -18.24 23.60
C ARG A 504 -2.19 -19.54 24.17
N CYS A 505 -1.97 -19.59 25.48
CA CYS A 505 -1.29 -20.69 26.16
C CYS A 505 -2.04 -21.17 27.40
N THR A 506 -1.86 -22.45 27.74
CA THR A 506 -2.30 -22.99 29.03
C THR A 506 -1.42 -22.42 30.14
N VAL A 507 -2.03 -21.80 31.15
CA VAL A 507 -1.29 -21.25 32.30
C VAL A 507 -1.23 -22.28 33.44
N PRO A 508 -0.05 -22.83 33.77
CA PRO A 508 0.10 -23.78 34.86
C PRO A 508 0.02 -23.12 36.25
N GLY A 509 -0.36 -23.90 37.26
CA GLY A 509 -0.36 -23.49 38.67
C GLY A 509 -1.64 -22.78 39.16
N THR A 510 -1.74 -22.63 40.48
CA THR A 510 -2.82 -21.91 41.18
C THR A 510 -2.22 -20.77 42.01
N GLY A 511 -3.01 -19.75 42.36
CA GLY A 511 -2.56 -18.58 43.14
C GLY A 511 -2.54 -17.26 42.37
N GLY A 512 -1.88 -16.24 42.93
CA GLY A 512 -1.81 -14.88 42.38
C GLY A 512 -0.99 -14.78 41.08
N VAL A 513 -1.06 -13.62 40.42
CA VAL A 513 -0.51 -13.41 39.07
C VAL A 513 1.00 -13.69 38.97
N VAL A 514 1.78 -13.33 40.00
CA VAL A 514 3.22 -13.59 40.08
C VAL A 514 3.51 -15.09 40.19
N ALA A 515 2.76 -15.82 41.04
CA ALA A 515 2.94 -17.26 41.21
C ALA A 515 2.65 -18.01 39.90
N ARG A 516 1.58 -17.63 39.20
CA ARG A 516 1.21 -18.19 37.89
C ARG A 516 2.25 -17.87 36.81
N ALA A 517 2.80 -16.65 36.78
CA ALA A 517 3.88 -16.28 35.86
C ALA A 517 5.17 -17.08 36.12
N ARG A 518 5.51 -17.36 37.39
CA ARG A 518 6.63 -18.25 37.76
C ARG A 518 6.38 -19.69 37.34
N SER A 519 5.18 -20.22 37.59
CA SER A 519 4.81 -21.57 37.13
C SER A 519 4.87 -21.69 35.60
N ALA A 520 4.58 -20.62 34.88
CA ALA A 520 4.70 -20.53 33.42
C ALA A 520 6.15 -20.27 32.93
N ASN A 521 7.14 -20.22 33.84
CA ASN A 521 8.56 -19.94 33.54
C ASN A 521 8.80 -18.61 32.81
N LEU A 522 7.99 -17.59 33.09
CA LEU A 522 8.09 -16.27 32.45
C LEU A 522 9.02 -15.31 33.20
N LEU A 523 9.22 -15.51 34.51
CA LEU A 523 10.04 -14.60 35.32
C LEU A 523 11.51 -15.05 35.38
N PRO A 524 12.47 -14.17 35.06
CA PRO A 524 13.88 -14.40 35.35
C PRO A 524 14.14 -14.68 36.84
N GLU A 525 15.19 -15.44 37.17
CA GLU A 525 15.54 -15.76 38.56
C GLU A 525 15.95 -14.53 39.39
N ASP A 526 16.52 -13.52 38.72
CA ASP A 526 17.01 -12.26 39.28
C ASP A 526 15.94 -11.14 39.35
N LEU A 527 14.71 -11.41 38.89
CA LEU A 527 13.61 -10.44 38.95
C LEU A 527 13.03 -10.39 40.37
N PRO A 528 12.76 -9.20 40.95
CA PRO A 528 12.15 -9.08 42.27
C PRO A 528 10.88 -9.95 42.42
N ALA A 529 10.75 -10.64 43.55
CA ALA A 529 9.64 -11.56 43.79
C ALA A 529 8.35 -10.89 44.27
N GLU A 530 8.44 -9.63 44.70
CA GLU A 530 7.35 -8.90 45.31
C GLU A 530 6.47 -8.20 44.25
N PRO A 531 5.13 -8.41 44.25
CA PRO A 531 4.23 -7.77 43.29
C PRO A 531 4.31 -6.23 43.29
N GLY A 532 4.60 -5.61 44.44
CA GLY A 532 4.69 -4.15 44.56
C GLY A 532 6.03 -3.55 44.13
N ALA A 533 7.01 -4.37 43.72
CA ALA A 533 8.30 -3.87 43.30
C ALA A 533 8.20 -3.04 42.00
N PRO A 534 8.83 -1.85 41.93
CA PRO A 534 8.97 -1.11 40.68
C PRO A 534 9.68 -1.98 39.63
N LEU A 535 9.21 -1.90 38.39
CA LEU A 535 9.78 -2.66 37.28
C LEU A 535 10.51 -1.72 36.33
N SER A 536 11.73 -2.07 35.92
CA SER A 536 12.44 -1.34 34.87
C SER A 536 12.07 -1.85 33.47
N ARG A 537 12.37 -1.05 32.44
CA ARG A 537 12.18 -1.44 31.02
C ARG A 537 12.96 -2.71 30.67
N ALA A 538 14.26 -2.79 30.99
CA ALA A 538 15.08 -3.97 30.72
C ALA A 538 14.56 -5.24 31.43
N GLN A 539 14.05 -5.10 32.66
CA GLN A 539 13.45 -6.18 33.42
C GLN A 539 12.16 -6.70 32.78
N ALA A 540 11.31 -5.80 32.27
CA ALA A 540 10.09 -6.16 31.56
C ALA A 540 10.39 -6.85 30.22
N VAL A 541 11.39 -6.36 29.48
CA VAL A 541 11.88 -7.00 28.25
C VAL A 541 12.37 -8.43 28.53
N ALA A 542 13.10 -8.64 29.62
CA ALA A 542 13.57 -9.97 30.02
C ALA A 542 12.43 -10.96 30.31
N VAL A 543 11.26 -10.45 30.76
CA VAL A 543 10.03 -11.24 30.89
C VAL A 543 9.39 -11.47 29.52
N CYS A 544 9.23 -10.44 28.68
CA CYS A 544 8.65 -10.56 27.33
C CYS A 544 9.43 -11.50 26.42
N ARG A 545 10.76 -11.51 26.46
CA ARG A 545 11.61 -12.45 25.69
C ARG A 545 11.42 -13.92 26.09
N ARG A 546 10.88 -14.18 27.30
CA ARG A 546 10.55 -15.54 27.77
C ARG A 546 9.14 -15.98 27.39
N VAL A 547 8.29 -15.08 26.90
CA VAL A 547 6.96 -15.41 26.40
C VAL A 547 7.12 -16.25 25.12
N LYS A 548 6.62 -17.49 25.18
CA LYS A 548 6.57 -18.41 24.04
C LYS A 548 5.11 -18.79 23.82
N ILE A 549 4.54 -18.33 22.72
CA ILE A 549 3.16 -18.56 22.32
C ILE A 549 3.04 -19.50 21.13
#